data_AF-A0A8B7R4F0-F1
#
_entry.id   AF-A0A8B7R4F0-F1
#
_cell.length_a   1.000
_cell.length_b   1.000
_cell.length_c   1.000
_cell.angle_alpha   90.00
_cell.angle_beta   90.00
_cell.angle_gamma   90.00
#
_symmetry.space_group_name_H-M   'P 1'
#
loop_
_entity.id
_entity.type
_entity.pdbx_description
1 polymer ?
#
loop_
_entity_poly.entity_id
_entity_poly.type
_entity_poly.pdbx_seq_one_letter_code
_entity_poly.pdbx_strand_id
1 'polypeptide(L)'
;MNEVKESLRSIEQRYRLFQQQQFTFIAALEHCREAAHDKIRPITSIEQVQNYADHHCNNSTDRRILLMFLDTCAELSKLCQCFEALHSGTPVTNNLLEKCKTLVSQSNDLSSLRAKYPHDVVNHLSCDEARNHYGGVVSLIPIILDLMKEWVAHSEKLPRKALHGAT
;
A
#
# COMPACT_ATOMS: atom_id res chain seq x y z
N MET A 1 18.46 5.43 -9.83
CA MET A 1 17.42 4.92 -10.77
C MET A 1 17.37 3.39 -10.78
N ASN A 2 18.48 2.67 -11.06
CA ASN A 2 18.46 1.19 -11.07
C ASN A 2 18.02 0.58 -9.73
N GLU A 3 18.62 1.04 -8.63
CA GLU A 3 18.27 0.60 -7.27
C GLU A 3 16.77 0.78 -6.97
N VAL A 4 16.23 1.96 -7.24
CA VAL A 4 14.79 2.26 -7.12
C VAL A 4 13.92 1.27 -7.90
N LYS A 5 14.31 0.91 -9.14
CA LYS A 5 13.57 -0.05 -9.96
C LYS A 5 13.64 -1.48 -9.39
N GLU A 6 14.78 -1.84 -8.80
CA GLU A 6 14.95 -3.14 -8.14
C GLU A 6 14.11 -3.21 -6.85
N SER A 7 14.10 -2.15 -6.04
CA SER A 7 13.23 -2.04 -4.87
C SER A 7 11.76 -2.16 -5.26
N LEU A 8 11.30 -1.43 -6.29
CA LEU A 8 9.93 -1.51 -6.78
C LEU A 8 9.57 -2.95 -7.22
N ARG A 9 10.46 -3.61 -7.97
CA ARG A 9 10.26 -5.00 -8.41
C ARG A 9 10.17 -5.97 -7.21
N SER A 10 10.99 -5.76 -6.18
CA SER A 10 10.93 -6.59 -4.96
C SER A 10 9.59 -6.44 -4.23
N ILE A 11 9.11 -5.20 -4.10
CA ILE A 11 7.79 -4.91 -3.49
C ILE A 11 6.67 -5.54 -4.32
N GLU A 12 6.72 -5.45 -5.65
CA GLU A 12 5.74 -6.11 -6.53
C GLU A 12 5.70 -7.63 -6.33
N GLN A 13 6.86 -8.28 -6.20
CA GLN A 13 6.93 -9.71 -5.93
C GLN A 13 6.30 -10.07 -4.59
N ARG A 14 6.56 -9.28 -3.54
CA ARG A 14 5.91 -9.50 -2.23
C ARG A 14 4.41 -9.26 -2.31
N TYR A 15 3.97 -8.21 -2.99
CA TYR A 15 2.55 -7.93 -3.19
C TYR A 15 1.84 -9.07 -3.94
N ARG A 16 2.47 -9.70 -4.93
CA ARG A 16 1.87 -10.89 -5.58
C ARG A 16 1.65 -12.04 -4.60
N LEU A 17 2.59 -12.30 -3.70
CA LEU A 17 2.44 -13.32 -2.65
C LEU A 17 1.34 -12.94 -1.64
N PHE A 18 1.22 -11.65 -1.32
CA PHE A 18 0.16 -11.12 -0.48
C PHE A 18 -1.22 -11.29 -1.16
N GLN A 19 -1.32 -10.94 -2.45
CA GLN A 19 -2.55 -11.06 -3.23
C GLN A 19 -3.06 -12.50 -3.28
N GLN A 20 -2.17 -13.49 -3.40
CA GLN A 20 -2.54 -14.92 -3.32
C GLN A 20 -3.13 -15.34 -1.97
N GLN A 21 -2.81 -14.60 -0.90
CA GLN A 21 -3.26 -14.84 0.47
C GLN A 21 -4.32 -13.82 0.92
N GLN A 22 -4.96 -13.11 -0.01
CA GLN A 22 -5.91 -12.06 0.33
C GLN A 22 -7.06 -12.58 1.21
N PHE A 23 -7.60 -13.78 0.95
CA PHE A 23 -8.64 -14.37 1.81
C PHE A 23 -8.16 -14.57 3.25
N THR A 24 -6.91 -14.98 3.45
CA THR A 24 -6.29 -15.09 4.78
C THR A 24 -6.15 -13.72 5.44
N PHE A 25 -5.82 -12.68 4.68
CA PHE A 25 -5.77 -11.31 5.18
C PHE A 25 -7.16 -10.83 5.65
N ILE A 26 -8.20 -11.07 4.87
CA ILE A 26 -9.58 -10.70 5.24
C ILE A 26 -10.03 -11.44 6.50
N ALA A 27 -9.80 -12.77 6.57
CA ALA A 27 -10.13 -13.55 7.76
C ALA A 27 -9.38 -13.05 9.01
N ALA A 28 -8.10 -12.71 8.87
CA ALA A 28 -7.30 -12.16 9.97
C ALA A 28 -7.87 -10.81 10.47
N LEU A 29 -8.29 -9.93 9.55
CA LEU A 29 -8.92 -8.66 9.91
C LEU A 29 -10.27 -8.89 10.63
N GLU A 30 -11.08 -9.84 10.16
CA GLU A 30 -12.35 -10.19 10.81
C GLU A 30 -12.13 -10.69 12.25
N HIS A 31 -11.20 -11.63 12.46
CA HIS A 31 -10.88 -12.13 13.79
C HIS A 31 -10.37 -11.02 14.73
N CYS A 32 -9.53 -10.12 14.23
CA CYS A 32 -9.03 -8.99 15.03
C CYS A 32 -10.14 -8.00 15.38
N ARG A 33 -11.04 -7.70 14.44
CA ARG A 33 -12.21 -6.84 14.69
C ARG A 33 -13.14 -7.45 15.73
N GLU A 34 -13.33 -8.76 15.69
CA GLU A 34 -14.09 -9.49 16.70
C GLU A 34 -13.43 -9.35 18.08
N ALA A 35 -12.13 -9.60 18.19
CA ALA A 35 -11.39 -9.48 19.44
C ALA A 35 -11.38 -8.04 19.99
N ALA A 36 -11.34 -7.04 19.10
CA ALA A 36 -11.39 -5.62 19.46
C ALA A 36 -12.80 -5.11 19.77
N HIS A 37 -13.85 -5.94 19.59
CA HIS A 37 -15.24 -5.52 19.67
C HIS A 37 -15.59 -4.37 18.69
N ASP A 38 -14.90 -4.28 17.55
CA ASP A 38 -15.04 -3.22 16.53
C ASP A 38 -15.67 -3.75 15.21
N LYS A 39 -16.73 -4.56 15.35
CA LYS A 39 -17.45 -5.12 14.19
C LYS A 39 -18.26 -4.06 13.43
N ILE A 40 -18.46 -2.88 13.99
CA ILE A 40 -19.33 -1.84 13.42
C ILE A 40 -18.55 -0.90 12.49
N ARG A 41 -17.27 -0.62 12.78
CA ARG A 41 -16.52 0.37 11.99
C ARG A 41 -15.78 -0.28 10.82
N PRO A 42 -15.69 0.40 9.66
CA PRO A 42 -14.79 0.01 8.59
C PRO A 42 -13.34 0.04 9.05
N ILE A 43 -12.49 -0.70 8.35
CA ILE A 43 -11.04 -0.52 8.46
C ILE A 43 -10.64 0.62 7.53
N THR A 44 -10.10 1.69 8.09
CA THR A 44 -9.92 2.97 7.39
C THR A 44 -8.47 3.43 7.32
N SER A 45 -7.53 2.79 8.00
CA SER A 45 -6.14 3.26 8.04
C SER A 45 -5.14 2.12 8.24
N ILE A 46 -3.87 2.36 7.89
CA ILE A 46 -2.77 1.43 8.14
C ILE A 46 -2.55 1.28 9.65
N GLU A 47 -2.66 2.40 10.38
CA GLU A 47 -2.55 2.43 11.84
C GLU A 47 -3.57 1.52 12.52
N GLN A 48 -4.80 1.44 12.01
CA GLN A 48 -5.82 0.53 12.55
C GLN A 48 -5.41 -0.94 12.35
N VAL A 49 -4.82 -1.29 11.20
CA VAL A 49 -4.29 -2.64 10.94
C VAL A 49 -3.11 -2.95 11.87
N GLN A 50 -2.23 -1.99 12.12
CA GLN A 50 -1.12 -2.12 13.07
C GLN A 50 -1.63 -2.37 14.49
N ASN A 51 -2.61 -1.56 14.94
CA ASN A 51 -3.22 -1.71 16.25
C ASN A 51 -3.86 -3.11 16.44
N TYR A 52 -4.51 -3.64 15.39
CA TYR A 52 -5.02 -5.01 15.41
C TYR A 52 -3.91 -6.05 15.53
N ALA A 53 -2.83 -5.93 14.76
CA ALA A 53 -1.70 -6.86 14.80
C ALA A 53 -0.98 -6.88 16.16
N ASP A 54 -0.95 -5.75 16.86
CA ASP A 54 -0.26 -5.59 18.14
C ASP A 54 -1.11 -6.00 19.35
N HIS A 55 -2.41 -5.69 19.34
CA HIS A 55 -3.24 -5.79 20.54
C HIS A 55 -4.39 -6.80 20.44
N HIS A 56 -4.77 -7.21 19.23
CA HIS A 56 -6.00 -7.99 19.00
C HIS A 56 -5.78 -9.26 18.17
N CYS A 57 -4.54 -9.55 17.75
CA CYS A 57 -4.20 -10.70 16.95
C CYS A 57 -3.56 -11.81 17.81
N ASN A 58 -4.30 -12.90 18.03
CA ASN A 58 -3.90 -14.00 18.92
C ASN A 58 -3.30 -15.23 18.22
N ASN A 59 -3.37 -15.29 16.88
CA ASN A 59 -2.88 -16.43 16.09
C ASN A 59 -1.71 -16.03 15.19
N SER A 60 -0.75 -16.94 15.00
CA SER A 60 0.48 -16.70 14.24
C SER A 60 0.23 -16.56 12.73
N THR A 61 -0.73 -17.30 12.16
CA THR A 61 -1.11 -17.18 10.75
C THR A 61 -1.66 -15.79 10.44
N ASP A 62 -2.59 -15.32 11.27
CA ASP A 62 -3.21 -14.00 11.13
C ASP A 62 -2.17 -12.91 11.30
N ARG A 63 -1.32 -13.03 12.33
CA ARG A 63 -0.23 -12.08 12.57
C ARG A 63 0.71 -11.99 11.39
N ARG A 64 1.08 -13.13 10.79
CA ARG A 64 1.98 -13.18 9.63
C ARG A 64 1.41 -12.42 8.44
N ILE A 65 0.13 -12.60 8.11
CA ILE A 65 -0.46 -11.93 6.94
C ILE A 65 -0.71 -10.43 7.19
N LEU A 66 -1.07 -10.04 8.42
CA LEU A 66 -1.17 -8.62 8.81
C LEU A 66 0.20 -7.93 8.73
N LEU A 67 1.25 -8.56 9.24
CA LEU A 67 2.62 -8.04 9.12
C LEU A 67 3.08 -7.95 7.68
N MET A 68 2.74 -8.92 6.81
CA MET A 68 3.07 -8.83 5.38
C MET A 68 2.47 -7.58 4.71
N PHE A 69 1.25 -7.20 5.07
CA PHE A 69 0.63 -5.94 4.63
C PHE A 69 1.38 -4.72 5.16
N LEU A 70 1.65 -4.69 6.48
CA LEU A 70 2.30 -3.57 7.17
C LEU A 70 3.73 -3.35 6.66
N ASP A 71 4.51 -4.42 6.53
CA ASP A 71 5.88 -4.40 5.98
C ASP A 71 5.89 -3.91 4.54
N THR A 72 4.90 -4.31 3.73
CA THR A 72 4.76 -3.83 2.35
C THR A 72 4.47 -2.32 2.33
N CYS A 73 3.58 -1.83 3.19
CA CYS A 73 3.33 -0.39 3.32
C CYS A 73 4.56 0.39 3.79
N ALA A 74 5.32 -0.16 4.74
CA ALA A 74 6.56 0.44 5.22
C ALA A 74 7.63 0.51 4.12
N GLU A 75 7.76 -0.52 3.28
CA GLU A 75 8.67 -0.50 2.14
C GLU A 75 8.24 0.47 1.04
N LEU A 76 6.93 0.60 0.77
CA LEU A 76 6.42 1.63 -0.13
C LEU A 76 6.75 3.04 0.40
N SER A 77 6.64 3.26 1.71
CA SER A 77 7.03 4.53 2.33
C SER A 77 8.52 4.82 2.17
N LYS A 78 9.39 3.83 2.41
CA LYS A 78 10.84 3.95 2.15
C LYS A 78 11.12 4.25 0.68
N LEU A 79 10.40 3.62 -0.24
CA LEU A 79 10.57 3.86 -1.67
C LEU A 79 10.19 5.28 -2.07
N CYS A 80 9.18 5.89 -1.43
CA CYS A 80 8.87 7.31 -1.61
C CYS A 80 10.06 8.20 -1.21
N GLN A 81 10.73 7.91 -0.10
CA GLN A 81 11.93 8.65 0.33
C GLN A 81 13.07 8.51 -0.69
N CYS A 82 13.24 7.32 -1.26
CA CYS A 82 14.22 7.10 -2.34
C CYS A 82 13.90 7.90 -3.60
N PHE A 83 12.61 8.10 -3.93
CA PHE A 83 12.19 8.92 -5.07
C PHE A 83 12.53 10.39 -4.84
N GLU A 84 12.25 10.92 -3.65
CA GLU A 84 12.58 12.31 -3.26
C GLU A 84 14.07 12.59 -3.37
N ALA A 85 14.90 11.64 -2.92
CA ALA A 85 16.35 11.78 -2.95
C ALA A 85 16.96 11.73 -4.36
N LEU A 86 16.23 11.18 -5.36
CA LEU A 86 16.80 10.91 -6.68
C LEU A 86 16.88 12.15 -7.57
N HIS A 87 15.88 13.04 -7.54
CA HIS A 87 15.91 14.32 -8.24
C HIS A 87 14.87 15.28 -7.68
N SER A 88 15.07 16.60 -7.91
CA SER A 88 14.17 17.68 -7.48
C SER A 88 12.77 17.67 -8.11
N GLY A 89 12.43 16.60 -8.83
CA GLY A 89 11.12 16.42 -9.44
C GLY A 89 10.80 17.30 -10.63
N THR A 90 9.65 17.01 -11.21
CA THR A 90 8.85 17.83 -12.11
C THR A 90 7.47 17.97 -11.49
N PRO A 91 6.61 18.91 -11.93
CA PRO A 91 5.25 19.01 -11.40
C PRO A 91 4.48 17.68 -11.43
N VAL A 92 4.69 16.86 -12.46
CA VAL A 92 4.06 15.54 -12.61
C VAL A 92 4.62 14.55 -11.59
N THR A 93 5.95 14.37 -11.54
CA THR A 93 6.58 13.40 -10.62
C THR A 93 6.39 13.80 -9.14
N ASN A 94 6.38 15.10 -8.84
CA ASN A 94 6.06 15.61 -7.50
C ASN A 94 4.60 15.33 -7.12
N ASN A 95 3.64 15.54 -8.03
CA ASN A 95 2.24 15.22 -7.76
C ASN A 95 2.02 13.73 -7.49
N LEU A 96 2.66 12.86 -8.27
CA LEU A 96 2.60 11.40 -8.08
C LEU A 96 3.20 11.01 -6.72
N LEU A 97 4.37 11.57 -6.37
CA LEU A 97 5.06 11.27 -5.13
C LEU A 97 4.29 11.73 -3.89
N GLU A 98 3.71 12.93 -3.91
CA GLU A 98 2.87 13.43 -2.82
C GLU A 98 1.60 12.58 -2.63
N LYS A 99 1.00 12.09 -3.73
CA LYS A 99 -0.10 11.11 -3.65
C LYS A 99 0.35 9.81 -2.99
N CYS A 100 1.50 9.26 -3.39
CA CYS A 100 2.05 8.05 -2.77
C CYS A 100 2.28 8.25 -1.27
N LYS A 101 2.95 9.34 -0.87
CA LYS A 101 3.22 9.68 0.54
C LYS A 101 1.96 9.83 1.37
N THR A 102 0.93 10.48 0.80
CA THR A 102 -0.37 10.60 1.45
C THR A 102 -0.98 9.22 1.68
N LEU A 103 -0.97 8.35 0.67
CA LEU A 103 -1.55 7.01 0.75
C LEU A 103 -0.83 6.09 1.75
N VAL A 104 0.51 6.15 1.83
CA VAL A 104 1.29 5.35 2.80
C VAL A 104 1.34 5.96 4.21
N SER A 105 0.73 7.13 4.42
CA SER A 105 0.66 7.73 5.75
C SER A 105 -0.23 6.89 6.66
N GLN A 106 0.26 6.64 7.88
CA GLN A 106 -0.36 5.70 8.83
C GLN A 106 -1.84 6.01 9.11
N SER A 107 -2.16 7.30 9.23
CA SER A 107 -3.49 7.81 9.59
C SER A 107 -4.34 8.24 8.39
N ASN A 108 -3.89 7.99 7.15
CA ASN A 108 -4.64 8.38 5.97
C ASN A 108 -5.93 7.57 5.85
N ASP A 109 -7.04 8.25 5.53
CA ASP A 109 -8.33 7.59 5.33
C ASP A 109 -8.34 6.83 3.99
N LEU A 110 -8.52 5.52 4.08
CA LEU A 110 -8.58 4.58 2.97
C LEU A 110 -10.02 4.27 2.55
N SER A 111 -11.04 4.78 3.26
CA SER A 111 -12.46 4.40 3.09
C SER A 111 -12.96 4.54 1.65
N SER A 112 -12.45 5.54 0.92
CA SER A 112 -12.84 5.86 -0.46
C SER A 112 -12.01 5.15 -1.54
N LEU A 113 -10.91 4.47 -1.18
CA LEU A 113 -10.00 3.86 -2.14
C LEU A 113 -10.62 2.64 -2.80
N ARG A 114 -10.65 2.61 -4.13
CA ARG A 114 -11.06 1.45 -4.91
C ARG A 114 -10.10 1.25 -6.07
N ALA A 115 -9.36 0.14 -6.03
CA ALA A 115 -8.52 -0.26 -7.13
C ALA A 115 -9.39 -0.58 -8.34
N LYS A 116 -8.97 -0.10 -9.51
CA LYS A 116 -9.67 -0.33 -10.78
C LYS A 116 -9.01 -1.46 -11.54
N TYR A 117 -9.70 -1.97 -12.57
CA TYR A 117 -9.13 -2.91 -13.54
C TYR A 117 -7.74 -2.43 -14.00
N PRO A 118 -6.73 -3.32 -14.08
CA PRO A 118 -6.81 -4.79 -14.01
C PRO A 118 -6.77 -5.39 -12.60
N HIS A 119 -6.79 -4.59 -11.53
CA HIS A 119 -6.75 -5.11 -10.16
C HIS A 119 -8.11 -5.72 -9.79
N ASP A 120 -8.12 -7.02 -9.54
CA ASP A 120 -9.30 -7.81 -9.20
C ASP A 120 -9.48 -8.04 -7.70
N VAL A 121 -8.58 -7.51 -6.86
CA VAL A 121 -8.62 -7.69 -5.40
C VAL A 121 -9.95 -7.29 -4.78
N VAL A 122 -10.62 -6.26 -5.30
CA VAL A 122 -11.95 -5.86 -4.82
C VAL A 122 -13.02 -6.87 -5.21
N ASN A 123 -12.84 -7.59 -6.31
CA ASN A 123 -13.78 -8.62 -6.79
C ASN A 123 -13.71 -9.92 -5.97
N HIS A 124 -12.65 -10.11 -5.17
CA HIS A 124 -12.56 -11.22 -4.22
C HIS A 124 -13.40 -11.01 -2.95
N LEU A 125 -13.94 -9.80 -2.77
CA LEU A 125 -14.80 -9.44 -1.66
C LEU A 125 -16.27 -9.52 -2.10
N SER A 126 -17.15 -9.83 -1.16
CA SER A 126 -18.58 -9.55 -1.32
C SER A 126 -18.83 -8.04 -1.48
N CYS A 127 -20.00 -7.66 -1.99
CA CYS A 127 -20.37 -6.26 -2.17
C CYS A 127 -20.32 -5.47 -0.85
N ASP A 128 -20.71 -6.10 0.25
CA ASP A 128 -20.71 -5.48 1.57
C ASP A 128 -19.28 -5.30 2.09
N GLU A 129 -18.45 -6.33 2.03
CA GLU A 129 -17.03 -6.26 2.39
C GLU A 129 -16.28 -5.19 1.58
N ALA A 130 -16.50 -5.15 0.26
CA ALA A 130 -15.91 -4.17 -0.63
C ALA A 130 -16.37 -2.74 -0.33
N ARG A 131 -17.65 -2.54 0.03
CA ARG A 131 -18.20 -1.21 0.26
C ARG A 131 -17.90 -0.70 1.66
N ASN A 132 -18.00 -1.55 2.66
CA ASN A 132 -18.17 -1.15 4.06
C ASN A 132 -17.05 -1.60 5.00
N HIS A 133 -16.15 -2.50 4.59
CA HIS A 133 -15.18 -3.09 5.53
C HIS A 133 -13.74 -3.08 5.03
N TYR A 134 -13.48 -3.64 3.86
CA TYR A 134 -12.13 -4.04 3.44
C TYR A 134 -11.70 -3.47 2.09
N GLY A 135 -12.62 -2.93 1.29
CA GLY A 135 -12.32 -2.44 -0.06
C GLY A 135 -11.18 -1.40 -0.10
N GLY A 136 -11.16 -0.49 0.87
CA GLY A 136 -10.11 0.53 0.99
C GLY A 136 -8.73 -0.06 1.22
N VAL A 137 -8.60 -0.89 2.25
CA VAL A 137 -7.32 -1.48 2.66
C VAL A 137 -6.75 -2.43 1.60
N VAL A 138 -7.58 -3.25 0.94
CA VAL A 138 -7.09 -4.16 -0.12
C VAL A 138 -6.73 -3.41 -1.41
N SER A 139 -7.30 -2.22 -1.61
CA SER A 139 -7.01 -1.37 -2.78
C SER A 139 -5.73 -0.56 -2.64
N LEU A 140 -5.21 -0.39 -1.41
CA LEU A 140 -4.11 0.53 -1.12
C LEU A 140 -2.83 0.21 -1.91
N ILE A 141 -2.29 -1.01 -1.71
CA ILE A 141 -1.02 -1.43 -2.32
C ILE A 141 -1.06 -1.38 -3.85
N PRO A 142 -2.06 -1.94 -4.57
CA PRO A 142 -2.06 -1.90 -6.03
C PRO A 142 -2.14 -0.46 -6.58
N ILE A 143 -2.90 0.44 -5.93
CA ILE A 143 -2.95 1.85 -6.33
C ILE A 143 -1.58 2.52 -6.20
N ILE A 144 -0.89 2.33 -5.07
CA ILE A 144 0.44 2.94 -4.86
C ILE A 144 1.45 2.36 -5.86
N LEU A 145 1.42 1.06 -6.13
CA LEU A 145 2.32 0.43 -7.10
C LEU A 145 2.15 1.01 -8.50
N ASP A 146 0.92 1.29 -8.93
CA ASP A 146 0.66 1.93 -10.23
C ASP A 146 1.20 3.37 -10.26
N LEU A 147 0.97 4.15 -9.22
CA LEU A 147 1.51 5.52 -9.10
C LEU A 147 3.05 5.53 -9.13
N MET A 148 3.69 4.56 -8.48
CA MET A 148 5.14 4.45 -8.46
C MET A 148 5.72 4.01 -9.81
N LYS A 149 5.05 3.10 -10.52
CA LYS A 149 5.43 2.75 -11.90
C LYS A 149 5.31 3.95 -12.83
N GLU A 150 4.23 4.72 -12.71
CA GLU A 150 4.01 5.94 -13.47
C GLU A 150 5.11 6.96 -13.15
N TRP A 151 5.46 7.13 -11.88
CA TRP A 151 6.57 8.00 -11.46
C TRP A 151 7.89 7.59 -12.10
N VAL A 152 8.24 6.29 -12.10
CA VAL A 152 9.46 5.78 -12.76
C VAL A 152 9.43 6.08 -14.26
N ALA A 153 8.31 5.81 -14.93
CA ALA A 153 8.15 6.03 -16.36
C ALA A 153 8.29 7.51 -16.77
N HIS A 154 7.83 8.44 -15.91
CA HIS A 154 8.03 9.87 -16.13
C HIS A 154 9.47 10.31 -15.85
N SER A 155 10.10 9.73 -14.82
CA SER A 155 11.46 10.07 -14.41
C SER A 155 12.50 9.59 -15.41
N GLU A 156 12.26 8.45 -16.09
CA GLU A 156 13.13 7.95 -17.17
C GLU A 156 13.14 8.83 -18.42
N LYS A 157 12.08 9.62 -18.64
CA LYS A 157 11.98 10.56 -19.75
C LYS A 157 12.74 11.87 -19.48
N LEU A 158 13.24 12.07 -18.26
CA LEU A 158 13.98 13.29 -17.91
C LEU A 158 15.39 13.28 -18.50
N PRO A 159 15.89 14.43 -18.98
CA PRO A 159 17.28 14.55 -19.42
C PRO A 159 18.24 14.17 -18.28
N ARG A 160 19.31 13.41 -18.56
CA ARG A 160 20.29 12.94 -17.55
C ARG A 160 20.90 14.04 -16.67
N LYS A 161 20.88 15.30 -17.12
CA LYS A 161 21.32 16.47 -16.36
C LYS A 161 20.41 16.83 -15.17
N ALA A 162 19.15 16.42 -15.18
CA ALA A 162 18.21 16.65 -14.08
C ALA A 162 18.29 15.59 -12.96
N LEU A 163 19.01 14.48 -13.19
CA LEU A 163 19.21 13.39 -12.23
C LEU A 163 20.40 13.62 -11.29
N HIS A 164 21.17 14.69 -11.49
CA HIS A 164 22.26 15.12 -10.59
C HIS A 164 21.97 16.55 -10.13
N GLY A 165 21.22 16.68 -9.05
CA GLY A 165 20.85 17.96 -8.44
C GLY A 165 21.29 18.04 -6.98
N ALA A 166 22.59 17.90 -6.71
CA ALA A 166 23.23 18.39 -5.48
C ALA A 166 24.75 18.44 -5.72
N THR A 167 25.25 19.62 -6.10
CA THR A 167 26.63 20.04 -5.80
C THR A 167 26.60 20.92 -4.57
#